data_AF-A0A8S4GID0-F1
#
_entry.id   AF-A0A8S4GID0-F1
#
_cell.length_a   1.000
_cell.length_b   1.000
_cell.length_c   1.000
_cell.angle_alpha   90.00
_cell.angle_beta   90.00
_cell.angle_gamma   90.00
#
_symmetry.space_group_name_H-M   'P 1'
#
loop_
_entity.id
_entity.type
_entity.pdbx_description
1 polymer ?
#
loop_
_entity_poly.entity_id
_entity_poly.type
_entity_poly.pdbx_seq_one_letter_code
_entity_poly.pdbx_strand_id
1 'polypeptide(L)'
;MSDSGDAQQPSQGRDADEAQATPPKTDAKGPEEEEEEEEQDYVSFDASNFYKSLTEAQKDRYGDYQHGGFGPLSVQAIIAEVFADQAGTEAALKDKVLEDATTILARVTKIFVGEIIEQAVLARRARGEDGPLAPDDVIAVFNRMQREGRIPSMHKRARLF
;
A
#
# COMPACT_ATOMS: atom_id res chain seq x y z
N MET A 1 78.35 51.17 -18.10
CA MET A 1 78.74 51.58 -16.73
C MET A 1 77.95 50.70 -15.78
N SER A 2 78.64 50.04 -14.84
CA SER A 2 78.15 49.36 -13.61
C SER A 2 76.94 48.41 -13.74
N ASP A 3 77.00 47.09 -13.52
CA ASP A 3 77.75 46.22 -12.57
C ASP A 3 77.21 46.21 -11.12
N SER A 4 77.20 44.99 -10.52
CA SER A 4 76.73 44.58 -9.17
C SER A 4 75.23 44.77 -8.89
N GLY A 5 74.44 43.84 -8.31
CA GLY A 5 74.64 42.47 -7.79
C GLY A 5 73.36 42.10 -6.98
N ASP A 6 72.98 40.86 -6.62
CA ASP A 6 73.48 39.49 -6.87
C ASP A 6 72.29 38.51 -6.69
N ALA A 7 72.07 37.50 -7.54
CA ALA A 7 72.62 36.12 -7.48
C ALA A 7 72.38 35.34 -6.17
N GLN A 8 71.43 34.38 -6.19
CA GLN A 8 71.68 32.96 -5.85
C GLN A 8 70.52 32.07 -6.33
N GLN A 9 70.85 31.08 -7.18
CA GLN A 9 70.01 29.93 -7.59
C GLN A 9 70.65 28.63 -6.97
N PRO A 10 70.44 27.40 -7.49
CA PRO A 10 69.26 26.52 -7.39
C PRO A 10 69.66 25.11 -6.85
N SER A 11 68.98 24.04 -7.34
CA SER A 11 69.42 22.62 -7.39
C SER A 11 69.16 21.78 -6.13
N GLN A 12 68.97 20.45 -6.15
CA GLN A 12 68.43 19.40 -7.05
C GLN A 12 68.74 18.05 -6.36
N GLY A 13 67.94 17.00 -6.62
CA GLY A 13 68.24 15.61 -6.25
C GLY A 13 67.56 15.11 -4.95
N ARG A 14 67.48 13.81 -4.69
CA ARG A 14 67.82 12.60 -5.49
C ARG A 14 67.10 11.38 -4.90
N ASP A 15 67.11 10.26 -5.62
CA ASP A 15 66.39 9.01 -5.30
C ASP A 15 66.90 8.21 -4.08
N ALA A 16 66.13 7.16 -3.73
CA ALA A 16 66.41 6.06 -2.80
C ALA A 16 66.47 6.42 -1.30
N ASP A 17 66.12 5.55 -0.33
CA ASP A 17 65.39 4.27 -0.21
C ASP A 17 65.38 3.97 1.31
N GLU A 18 64.55 3.01 1.72
CA GLU A 18 64.67 2.08 2.85
C GLU A 18 63.60 2.09 3.97
N ALA A 19 63.39 0.87 4.50
CA ALA A 19 62.76 0.51 5.78
C ALA A 19 61.23 0.63 5.94
N GLN A 20 60.58 -0.42 5.45
CA GLN A 20 59.30 -0.99 5.89
C GLN A 20 58.93 -0.78 7.37
N ALA A 21 57.66 -0.41 7.63
CA ALA A 21 56.97 -0.74 8.88
C ALA A 21 55.46 -0.91 8.62
N THR A 22 55.00 -2.16 8.51
CA THR A 22 53.57 -2.50 8.41
C THR A 22 52.91 -2.54 9.80
N PRO A 23 51.80 -1.82 10.04
CA PRO A 23 50.81 -2.20 11.04
C PRO A 23 49.83 -3.24 10.49
N PRO A 24 49.13 -4.01 11.34
CA PRO A 24 48.66 -5.35 10.99
C PRO A 24 47.32 -5.38 10.26
N LYS A 25 47.09 -6.49 9.54
CA LYS A 25 45.73 -6.93 9.20
C LYS A 25 44.96 -7.22 10.49
N THR A 26 43.85 -6.52 10.69
CA THR A 26 42.78 -6.97 11.59
C THR A 26 41.67 -7.53 10.73
N ASP A 27 41.66 -8.86 10.59
CA ASP A 27 40.56 -9.58 9.95
C ASP A 27 39.30 -9.41 10.81
N ALA A 28 38.42 -8.52 10.38
CA ALA A 28 37.08 -8.32 10.92
C ALA A 28 36.10 -8.35 9.77
N LYS A 29 35.99 -9.52 9.11
CA LYS A 29 34.81 -9.82 8.29
C LYS A 29 33.65 -9.94 9.28
N GLY A 30 32.89 -8.86 9.45
CA GLY A 30 31.59 -8.92 10.12
C GLY A 30 30.70 -9.94 9.41
N PRO A 31 29.66 -10.47 10.07
CA PRO A 31 28.68 -11.28 9.35
C PRO A 31 28.11 -10.40 8.22
N GLU A 32 28.40 -10.78 6.99
CA GLU A 32 27.57 -10.41 5.86
C GLU A 32 26.25 -11.12 6.16
N GLU A 33 25.29 -10.38 6.70
CA GLU A 33 23.91 -10.83 6.80
C GLU A 33 23.46 -11.05 5.36
N GLU A 34 23.44 -12.31 4.94
CA GLU A 34 22.82 -12.73 3.70
C GLU A 34 21.34 -12.37 3.85
N GLU A 35 20.97 -11.23 3.27
CA GLU A 35 19.57 -10.90 3.01
C GLU A 35 19.05 -11.98 2.07
N GLU A 36 18.47 -13.04 2.67
CA GLU A 36 17.67 -14.02 1.95
C GLU A 36 16.52 -13.23 1.31
N GLU A 37 16.70 -12.84 0.04
CA GLU A 37 15.64 -12.35 -0.81
C GLU A 37 14.59 -13.47 -0.89
N GLU A 38 13.57 -13.40 -0.03
CA GLU A 38 12.40 -14.26 -0.10
C GLU A 38 11.76 -14.01 -1.47
N GLU A 39 12.13 -14.84 -2.45
CA GLU A 39 11.54 -14.89 -3.78
C GLU A 39 10.08 -15.30 -3.60
N GLN A 40 9.22 -14.29 -3.37
CA GLN A 40 7.80 -14.46 -3.22
C GLN A 40 7.25 -14.98 -4.55
N ASP A 41 7.11 -16.31 -4.59
CA ASP A 41 6.67 -17.06 -5.75
C ASP A 41 5.23 -16.62 -6.08
N TYR A 42 5.12 -15.64 -6.97
CA TYR A 42 3.86 -15.03 -7.39
C TYR A 42 3.07 -16.04 -8.22
N VAL A 43 2.37 -16.95 -7.52
CA VAL A 43 1.53 -17.98 -8.11
C VAL A 43 0.51 -17.31 -9.02
N SER A 44 0.73 -17.41 -10.33
CA SER A 44 -0.10 -16.75 -11.34
C SER A 44 -1.53 -17.30 -11.24
N PHE A 45 -2.44 -16.49 -10.71
CA PHE A 45 -3.84 -16.88 -10.54
C PHE A 45 -4.52 -17.01 -11.91
N ASP A 46 -4.65 -18.25 -12.39
CA ASP A 46 -5.38 -18.55 -13.61
C ASP A 46 -6.90 -18.42 -13.39
N ALA A 47 -7.39 -17.19 -13.58
CA ALA A 47 -8.80 -16.85 -13.52
C ALA A 47 -9.67 -17.66 -14.51
N SER A 48 -9.11 -18.13 -15.64
CA SER A 48 -9.84 -18.94 -16.62
C SER A 48 -10.11 -20.34 -16.09
N ASN A 49 -9.08 -20.99 -15.56
CA ASN A 49 -9.22 -22.33 -14.98
C ASN A 49 -9.98 -22.30 -13.64
N PHE A 50 -9.83 -21.24 -12.83
CA PHE A 50 -10.71 -20.99 -11.69
C PHE A 50 -12.18 -20.93 -12.12
N TYR A 51 -12.55 -20.08 -13.08
CA TYR A 51 -13.95 -19.92 -13.52
C TYR A 51 -14.54 -21.22 -14.12
N LYS A 52 -13.73 -22.03 -14.82
CA LYS A 52 -14.14 -23.35 -15.33
C LYS A 52 -14.43 -24.36 -14.21
N SER A 53 -13.75 -24.25 -13.07
CA SER A 53 -13.94 -25.15 -11.92
C SER A 53 -15.24 -24.87 -11.13
N LEU A 54 -15.87 -23.72 -11.34
CA LEU A 54 -17.09 -23.32 -10.65
C LEU A 54 -18.31 -24.12 -11.12
N THR A 55 -19.18 -24.47 -10.18
CA THR A 55 -20.56 -24.92 -10.47
C THR A 55 -21.38 -23.79 -11.10
N GLU A 56 -22.44 -24.10 -11.84
CA GLU A 56 -23.30 -23.08 -12.47
C GLU A 56 -23.84 -22.07 -11.46
N ALA A 57 -24.28 -22.52 -10.27
CA ALA A 57 -24.74 -21.62 -9.20
C ALA A 57 -23.63 -20.73 -8.61
N GLN A 58 -22.35 -21.11 -8.75
CA GLN A 58 -21.21 -20.25 -8.40
C GLN A 58 -20.87 -19.27 -9.53
N LYS A 59 -21.00 -19.68 -10.80
CA LYS A 59 -20.83 -18.79 -11.97
C LYS A 59 -21.87 -17.68 -11.98
N ASP A 60 -23.12 -18.02 -11.69
CA ASP A 60 -24.26 -17.11 -11.56
C ASP A 60 -23.97 -16.01 -10.51
N ARG A 61 -23.68 -16.42 -9.26
CA ARG A 61 -23.27 -15.50 -8.18
C ARG A 61 -22.00 -14.70 -8.49
N TYR A 62 -21.06 -15.27 -9.24
CA TYR A 62 -19.86 -14.56 -9.68
C TYR A 62 -20.17 -13.52 -10.77
N GLY A 63 -21.12 -13.81 -11.67
CA GLY A 63 -21.66 -12.86 -12.64
C GLY A 63 -22.36 -11.70 -11.96
N ASP A 64 -23.22 -11.97 -10.97
CA ASP A 64 -23.83 -10.96 -10.10
C ASP A 64 -22.77 -10.10 -9.40
N TYR A 65 -21.75 -10.73 -8.82
CA TYR A 65 -20.65 -10.00 -8.19
C TYR A 65 -19.87 -9.14 -9.18
N GLN A 66 -19.58 -9.63 -10.39
CA GLN A 66 -18.84 -8.87 -11.40
C GLN A 66 -19.60 -7.61 -11.83
N HIS A 67 -20.87 -7.75 -12.21
CA HIS A 67 -21.69 -6.69 -12.80
C HIS A 67 -22.39 -5.82 -11.75
N GLY A 68 -22.56 -6.31 -10.51
CA GLY A 68 -23.07 -5.55 -9.39
C GLY A 68 -22.14 -4.40 -8.98
N GLY A 69 -22.72 -3.26 -8.62
CA GLY A 69 -21.97 -2.08 -8.21
C GLY A 69 -22.87 -1.02 -7.58
N PHE A 70 -22.25 -0.02 -6.95
CA PHE A 70 -22.96 1.12 -6.41
C PHE A 70 -23.31 2.09 -7.54
N GLY A 71 -24.56 2.53 -7.60
CA GLY A 71 -25.05 3.43 -8.66
C GLY A 71 -24.27 4.75 -8.66
N PRO A 72 -23.72 5.21 -9.82
CA PRO A 72 -22.92 6.43 -9.85
C PRO A 72 -23.64 7.64 -9.27
N LEU A 73 -24.93 7.79 -9.56
CA LEU A 73 -25.75 8.92 -9.06
C LEU A 73 -25.95 8.90 -7.55
N SER A 74 -26.07 7.73 -6.90
CA SER A 74 -26.24 7.67 -5.44
C SER A 74 -24.92 7.90 -4.70
N VAL A 75 -23.80 7.40 -5.25
CA VAL A 75 -22.46 7.71 -4.73
C VAL A 75 -22.13 9.19 -4.93
N GLN A 76 -22.43 9.75 -6.11
CA GLN A 76 -22.25 11.16 -6.40
C GLN A 76 -23.10 12.06 -5.49
N ALA A 77 -24.33 11.65 -5.15
CA ALA A 77 -25.17 12.38 -4.20
C ALA A 77 -24.57 12.40 -2.79
N ILE A 78 -24.06 11.27 -2.29
CA ILE A 78 -23.39 11.19 -0.97
C ILE A 78 -22.10 12.02 -0.96
N ILE A 79 -21.29 11.93 -2.01
CA ILE A 79 -20.08 12.76 -2.14
C ILE A 79 -20.48 14.25 -2.18
N ALA A 80 -21.45 14.63 -3.02
CA ALA A 80 -21.93 15.99 -3.07
C ALA A 80 -22.48 16.48 -1.73
N GLU A 81 -23.20 15.66 -0.96
CA GLU A 81 -23.67 15.98 0.40
C GLU A 81 -22.50 16.23 1.37
N VAL A 82 -21.51 15.34 1.40
CA VAL A 82 -20.33 15.44 2.27
C VAL A 82 -19.44 16.64 1.92
N PHE A 83 -19.34 16.99 0.63
CA PHE A 83 -18.50 18.10 0.15
C PHE A 83 -19.28 19.42 -0.12
N ALA A 84 -20.61 19.44 0.01
CA ALA A 84 -21.45 20.63 -0.22
C ALA A 84 -21.10 21.82 0.68
N ASP A 85 -20.57 21.54 1.88
CA ASP A 85 -20.13 22.55 2.84
C ASP A 85 -18.83 23.28 2.40
N GLN A 86 -18.13 22.76 1.38
CA GLN A 86 -16.84 23.30 0.92
C GLN A 86 -16.83 23.79 -0.54
N ALA A 87 -17.77 23.36 -1.39
CA ALA A 87 -17.83 23.78 -2.79
C ALA A 87 -19.28 24.10 -3.22
N GLY A 88 -19.48 25.29 -3.80
CA GLY A 88 -20.78 25.75 -4.30
C GLY A 88 -21.44 24.73 -5.23
N THR A 89 -22.61 24.26 -4.84
CA THR A 89 -23.15 22.93 -5.22
C THR A 89 -23.42 22.73 -6.72
N GLU A 90 -23.75 23.77 -7.49
CA GLU A 90 -24.12 23.61 -8.90
C GLU A 90 -22.93 23.47 -9.87
N ALA A 91 -21.76 24.01 -9.53
CA ALA A 91 -20.57 23.91 -10.38
C ALA A 91 -19.82 22.58 -10.17
N ALA A 92 -19.75 22.09 -8.93
CA ALA A 92 -19.07 20.86 -8.57
C ALA A 92 -19.71 19.61 -9.22
N LEU A 93 -21.03 19.61 -9.43
CA LEU A 93 -21.77 18.46 -9.99
C LEU A 93 -21.40 18.09 -11.44
N LYS A 94 -20.70 18.97 -12.17
CA LYS A 94 -20.18 18.72 -13.53
C LYS A 94 -18.66 18.63 -13.59
N ASP A 95 -17.99 18.61 -12.44
CA ASP A 95 -16.54 18.49 -12.38
C ASP A 95 -16.13 17.04 -12.71
N LYS A 96 -15.16 16.89 -13.63
CA LYS A 96 -14.53 15.60 -13.92
C LYS A 96 -13.88 15.01 -12.66
N VAL A 97 -13.37 15.85 -11.76
CA VAL A 97 -12.83 15.42 -10.46
C VAL A 97 -13.90 14.72 -9.62
N LEU A 98 -15.16 15.18 -9.68
CA LEU A 98 -16.27 14.55 -8.96
C LEU A 98 -16.65 13.20 -9.58
N GLU A 99 -16.63 13.08 -10.91
CA GLU A 99 -16.88 11.81 -11.62
C GLU A 99 -15.79 10.77 -11.36
N ASP A 100 -14.52 11.19 -11.45
CA ASP A 100 -13.35 10.33 -11.14
C ASP A 100 -13.41 9.89 -9.66
N ALA A 101 -13.68 10.81 -8.72
CA ALA A 101 -13.82 10.50 -7.29
C ALA A 101 -15.02 9.57 -7.01
N THR A 102 -16.15 9.77 -7.68
CA THR A 102 -17.32 8.88 -7.61
C THR A 102 -16.97 7.47 -8.06
N THR A 103 -16.24 7.35 -9.18
CA THR A 103 -15.79 6.07 -9.73
C THR A 103 -14.83 5.35 -8.79
N ILE A 104 -13.85 6.08 -8.21
CA ILE A 104 -12.91 5.53 -7.23
C ILE A 104 -13.64 5.08 -5.97
N LEU A 105 -14.52 5.92 -5.40
CA LEU A 105 -15.24 5.60 -4.17
C LEU A 105 -16.19 4.40 -4.35
N ALA A 106 -16.88 4.29 -5.49
CA ALA A 106 -17.71 3.12 -5.80
C ALA A 106 -16.89 1.82 -5.83
N ARG A 107 -15.67 1.85 -6.39
CA ARG A 107 -14.75 0.71 -6.42
C ARG A 107 -14.21 0.36 -5.04
N VAL A 108 -13.75 1.35 -4.27
CA VAL A 108 -13.25 1.16 -2.90
C VAL A 108 -14.35 0.61 -1.99
N THR A 109 -15.58 1.13 -2.11
CA THR A 109 -16.73 0.64 -1.35
C THR A 109 -17.07 -0.82 -1.69
N LYS A 110 -16.92 -1.24 -2.96
CA LYS A 110 -17.12 -2.64 -3.38
C LYS A 110 -16.09 -3.59 -2.74
N ILE A 111 -14.83 -3.18 -2.69
CA ILE A 111 -13.76 -3.93 -2.01
C ILE A 111 -14.06 -4.01 -0.51
N PHE A 112 -14.36 -2.88 0.12
CA PHE A 112 -14.67 -2.80 1.56
C PHE A 112 -15.84 -3.69 1.99
N VAL A 113 -16.96 -3.66 1.24
CA VAL A 113 -18.11 -4.54 1.51
C VAL A 113 -17.77 -6.00 1.23
N GLY A 114 -17.03 -6.28 0.14
CA GLY A 114 -16.55 -7.63 -0.19
C GLY A 114 -15.75 -8.26 0.95
N GLU A 115 -14.71 -7.56 1.43
CA GLU A 115 -13.88 -8.02 2.54
C GLU A 115 -14.70 -8.35 3.80
N ILE A 116 -15.62 -7.46 4.20
CA ILE A 116 -16.44 -7.67 5.40
C ILE A 116 -17.35 -8.89 5.24
N ILE A 117 -17.99 -9.06 4.08
CA ILE A 117 -18.93 -10.16 3.82
C ILE A 117 -18.18 -11.50 3.70
N GLU A 118 -17.03 -11.55 3.03
CA GLU A 118 -16.19 -12.76 2.98
C GLU A 118 -15.72 -13.16 4.38
N GLN A 119 -15.23 -12.20 5.17
CA GLN A 119 -14.79 -12.44 6.54
C GLN A 119 -15.93 -12.85 7.48
N ALA A 120 -17.17 -12.41 7.22
CA ALA A 120 -18.37 -12.85 7.94
C ALA A 120 -18.75 -14.29 7.59
N VAL A 121 -18.76 -14.64 6.29
CA VAL A 121 -19.02 -16.03 5.84
C VAL A 121 -17.95 -16.99 6.38
N LEU A 122 -16.66 -16.61 6.36
CA LEU A 122 -15.58 -17.42 6.91
C LEU A 122 -15.72 -17.59 8.44
N ALA A 123 -15.99 -16.50 9.18
CA ALA A 123 -16.17 -16.57 10.62
C ALA A 123 -17.39 -17.40 11.04
N ARG A 124 -18.46 -17.40 10.24
CA ARG A 124 -19.65 -18.22 10.47
C ARG A 124 -19.40 -19.70 10.19
N ARG A 125 -18.78 -20.03 9.05
CA ARG A 125 -18.35 -21.40 8.71
C ARG A 125 -17.40 -21.99 9.76
N ALA A 126 -16.51 -21.18 10.33
CA ALA A 126 -15.61 -21.60 11.40
C ALA A 126 -16.35 -22.00 12.71
N ARG A 127 -17.60 -21.56 12.91
CA ARG A 127 -18.47 -22.01 14.02
C ARG A 127 -19.30 -23.24 13.68
N GLY A 128 -19.19 -23.78 12.46
CA GLY A 128 -20.05 -24.85 11.96
C GLY A 128 -21.46 -24.38 11.53
N GLU A 129 -21.67 -23.07 11.42
CA GLU A 129 -22.92 -22.48 10.96
C GLU A 129 -22.90 -22.27 9.44
N ASP A 130 -24.04 -22.50 8.79
CA ASP A 130 -24.24 -22.27 7.35
C ASP A 130 -25.49 -21.41 7.10
N GLY A 131 -25.75 -21.05 5.84
CA GLY A 131 -26.91 -20.27 5.41
C GLY A 131 -26.70 -18.74 5.47
N PRO A 132 -27.80 -17.95 5.37
CA PRO A 132 -27.73 -16.50 5.23
C PRO A 132 -27.12 -15.80 6.44
N LEU A 133 -26.22 -14.83 6.19
CA LEU A 133 -25.58 -14.02 7.23
C LEU A 133 -26.61 -13.30 8.11
N ALA A 134 -26.36 -13.29 9.41
CA ALA A 134 -27.10 -12.48 10.36
C ALA A 134 -26.44 -11.08 10.49
N PRO A 135 -27.17 -10.03 10.94
CA PRO A 135 -26.58 -8.73 11.24
C PRO A 135 -25.39 -8.81 12.20
N ASP A 136 -25.47 -9.69 13.20
CA ASP A 136 -24.42 -9.91 14.20
C ASP A 136 -23.12 -10.45 13.61
N ASP A 137 -23.18 -11.27 12.54
CA ASP A 137 -21.99 -11.76 11.83
C ASP A 137 -21.17 -10.59 11.26
N VAL A 138 -21.87 -9.64 10.61
CA VAL A 138 -21.28 -8.46 9.98
C VAL A 138 -20.74 -7.50 11.03
N ILE A 139 -21.50 -7.25 12.10
CA ILE A 139 -21.11 -6.34 13.20
C ILE A 139 -19.88 -6.89 13.94
N ALA A 140 -19.84 -8.20 14.23
CA ALA A 140 -18.71 -8.83 14.92
C ALA A 140 -17.42 -8.75 14.09
N VAL A 141 -17.52 -8.93 12.77
CA VAL A 141 -16.38 -8.80 11.84
C VAL A 141 -15.92 -7.35 11.70
N PHE A 142 -16.84 -6.39 11.49
CA PHE A 142 -16.51 -4.98 11.41
C PHE A 142 -15.79 -4.48 12.66
N ASN A 143 -16.30 -4.85 13.85
CA ASN A 143 -15.67 -4.53 15.13
C ASN A 143 -14.34 -5.26 15.35
N ARG A 144 -14.11 -6.41 14.70
CA ARG A 144 -12.81 -7.10 14.67
C ARG A 144 -11.81 -6.35 13.79
N MET A 145 -12.18 -6.03 12.56
CA MET A 145 -11.34 -5.31 11.60
C MET A 145 -10.97 -3.89 12.10
N GLN A 146 -11.84 -3.21 12.85
CA GLN A 146 -11.47 -1.97 13.55
C GLN A 146 -10.40 -2.17 14.63
N ARG A 147 -10.49 -3.24 15.44
CA ARG A 147 -9.51 -3.56 16.49
C ARG A 147 -8.15 -3.99 15.91
N GLU A 148 -8.18 -4.65 14.77
CA GLU A 148 -7.00 -5.01 13.97
C GLU A 148 -6.38 -3.81 13.22
N GLY A 149 -7.01 -2.63 13.26
CA GLY A 149 -6.53 -1.43 12.55
C GLY A 149 -6.79 -1.43 11.03
N ARG A 150 -7.41 -2.48 10.49
CA ARG A 150 -7.79 -2.58 9.06
C ARG A 150 -8.87 -1.58 8.66
N ILE A 151 -9.73 -1.19 9.62
CA ILE A 151 -10.74 -0.14 9.43
C ILE A 151 -10.41 1.01 10.39
N PRO A 152 -10.23 2.26 9.90
CA PRO A 152 -9.97 3.41 10.76
C PRO A 152 -11.08 3.63 11.80
N SER A 153 -10.73 3.67 13.08
CA SER A 153 -11.71 3.97 14.14
C SER A 153 -11.81 5.48 14.39
N MET A 154 -12.97 6.04 14.09
CA MET A 154 -13.32 7.46 14.27
C MET A 154 -13.24 7.96 15.74
N HIS A 155 -13.14 7.04 16.71
CA HIS A 155 -13.14 7.36 18.15
C HIS A 155 -11.84 8.01 18.65
N LYS A 156 -10.77 8.06 17.84
CA LYS A 156 -9.54 8.81 18.17
C LYS A 156 -9.61 10.29 17.74
N ARG A 157 -10.68 11.00 18.14
CA ARG A 157 -10.54 12.47 18.32
C ARG A 157 -9.71 12.68 19.59
N ALA A 158 -8.39 12.77 19.42
CA ALA A 158 -7.53 13.31 20.45
C ALA A 158 -8.08 14.70 20.81
N ARG A 159 -8.47 14.88 22.07
CA ARG A 159 -8.79 16.21 22.59
C ARG A 159 -7.46 16.95 22.67
N LEU A 160 -7.17 17.73 21.64
CA LEU A 160 -6.18 18.79 21.74
C LEU A 160 -6.71 19.75 22.80
N PHE A 161 -5.91 19.92 23.86
CA PHE A 161 -6.10 20.94 24.89
C PHE A 161 -5.77 22.32 24.33
#